data_AF-A0A3M2FPE1-F1
#
_entry.id   AF-A0A3M2FPE1-F1
#
_cell.length_a   1.000
_cell.length_b   1.000
_cell.length_c   1.000
_cell.angle_alpha   90.00
_cell.angle_beta   90.00
_cell.angle_gamma   90.00
#
_symmetry.space_group_name_H-M   'P 1'
#
loop_
_entity.id
_entity.type
_entity.pdbx_description
1 polymer ?
#
loop_
_entity_poly.entity_id
_entity_poly.type
_entity_poly.pdbx_seq_one_letter_code
_entity_poly.pdbx_strand_id
1 'polypeptide(L)'
;MDATLLASKSITLFIGWVFAPAVMLASVALSRVTAERLLNREDRVAARAGWWAGLLLFGLYVLYQEPGFVMPQLYVSPRLELSLLGLGAGLMAGFLLLRSLTGLMETKAFPFLLLLLTFSGPAAWYHYVFVRTHNELLLSACLGIVLGLLVHVALYPHSRRTLLLT
;
A
#
# COMPACT_ATOMS: atom_id res chain seq x y z
N MET A 1 33.70 -14.82 -7.70
CA MET A 1 32.35 -14.37 -7.33
C MET A 1 31.96 -13.30 -8.32
N ASP A 2 31.02 -13.62 -9.21
CA ASP A 2 30.76 -12.82 -10.40
C ASP A 2 30.03 -11.52 -10.05
N ALA A 3 30.50 -10.39 -10.59
CA ALA A 3 29.91 -9.07 -10.35
C ALA A 3 28.40 -9.02 -10.68
N THR A 4 27.94 -9.84 -11.62
CA THR A 4 26.54 -9.99 -12.02
C THR A 4 25.67 -10.64 -10.93
N LEU A 5 26.20 -11.59 -10.16
CA LEU A 5 25.51 -12.24 -9.05
C LEU A 5 25.40 -11.32 -7.83
N LEU A 6 26.39 -10.45 -7.63
CA LEU A 6 26.33 -9.43 -6.58
C LEU A 6 25.29 -8.35 -6.92
N ALA A 7 25.30 -7.86 -8.16
CA ALA A 7 24.33 -6.87 -8.62
C ALA A 7 22.87 -7.36 -8.52
N SER A 8 22.59 -8.60 -8.96
CA SER A 8 21.24 -9.16 -8.88
C SER A 8 20.74 -9.34 -7.44
N LYS A 9 21.60 -9.80 -6.53
CA LYS A 9 21.27 -9.91 -5.09
C LYS A 9 20.98 -8.55 -4.47
N SER A 10 21.77 -7.53 -4.78
CA SER A 10 21.57 -6.17 -4.26
C SER A 10 20.23 -5.57 -4.71
N ILE A 11 19.86 -5.76 -5.98
CA ILE A 11 18.58 -5.28 -6.52
C ILE A 11 17.40 -5.99 -5.84
N THR A 12 17.46 -7.32 -5.72
CA THR A 12 16.41 -8.11 -5.06
C THR A 12 16.23 -7.70 -3.59
N LEU A 13 17.34 -7.49 -2.86
CA LEU A 13 17.31 -6.99 -1.49
C LEU A 13 16.69 -5.60 -1.40
N PHE A 14 17.07 -4.68 -2.30
CA PHE A 14 16.51 -3.34 -2.33
C PHE A 14 15.01 -3.35 -2.59
N ILE A 15 14.53 -4.13 -3.57
CA ILE A 15 13.11 -4.21 -3.89
C ILE A 15 12.31 -4.81 -2.72
N GLY A 16 12.82 -5.88 -2.11
CA GLY A 16 12.14 -6.55 -1.01
C GLY A 16 12.11 -5.73 0.28
N TRP A 17 13.24 -5.12 0.66
CA TRP A 17 13.37 -4.48 1.98
C TRP A 17 13.16 -2.97 1.99
N VAL A 18 13.39 -2.29 0.86
CA VAL A 18 13.25 -0.84 0.79
C VAL A 18 11.98 -0.49 0.03
N PHE A 19 11.83 -1.02 -1.17
CA PHE A 19 10.74 -0.60 -2.07
C PHE A 19 9.36 -1.08 -1.60
N ALA A 20 9.18 -2.38 -1.35
CA ALA A 20 7.87 -2.90 -0.94
C ALA A 20 7.37 -2.29 0.38
N PRO A 21 8.19 -2.17 1.45
CA PRO A 21 7.78 -1.49 2.68
C PRO A 21 7.48 -0.01 2.46
N ALA A 22 8.25 0.68 1.60
CA ALA A 22 7.99 2.07 1.27
C ALA A 22 6.61 2.25 0.62
N VAL A 23 6.19 1.36 -0.29
CA VAL A 23 4.86 1.40 -0.91
C VAL A 23 3.75 1.18 0.12
N MET A 24 3.96 0.24 1.04
CA MET A 24 3.00 -0.07 2.11
C MET A 24 2.86 1.07 3.13
N LEU A 25 3.97 1.74 3.46
CA LEU A 25 3.94 2.93 4.32
C LEU A 25 3.38 4.15 3.60
N ALA A 26 3.65 4.27 2.29
CA ALA A 26 3.11 5.34 1.47
C ALA A 26 1.58 5.34 1.42
N SER A 27 0.92 4.18 1.54
CA SER A 27 -0.54 4.13 1.57
C SER A 27 -1.13 4.80 2.82
N VAL A 28 -0.49 4.63 3.98
CA VAL A 28 -0.87 5.30 5.23
C VAL A 28 -0.57 6.79 5.18
N ALA A 29 0.56 7.17 4.61
CA ALA A 29 0.90 8.57 4.40
C ALA A 29 -0.11 9.23 3.45
N LEU A 30 -0.47 8.56 2.36
CA LEU A 30 -1.44 9.03 1.38
C LEU A 30 -2.82 9.21 2.02
N SER A 31 -3.28 8.24 2.82
CA SER A 31 -4.57 8.34 3.52
C SER A 31 -4.60 9.51 4.51
N ARG A 32 -3.50 9.75 5.23
CA ARG A 32 -3.39 10.90 6.13
C ARG A 32 -3.41 12.24 5.39
N VAL A 33 -2.59 12.38 4.34
CA VAL A 33 -2.49 13.61 3.55
C VAL A 33 -3.83 13.94 2.90
N THR A 34 -4.53 12.94 2.37
CA THR A 34 -5.85 13.14 1.76
C THR A 34 -6.93 13.48 2.80
N ALA A 35 -6.88 12.91 4.01
CA ALA A 35 -7.80 13.28 5.09
C ALA A 35 -7.63 14.74 5.57
N GLU A 36 -6.39 15.26 5.57
CA GLU A 36 -6.09 16.62 6.03
C GLU A 36 -6.44 17.71 5.00
N ARG A 37 -6.52 17.35 3.72
CA ARG A 37 -6.78 18.28 2.60
C ARG A 37 -8.25 18.64 2.37
N LEU A 38 -9.20 18.00 3.07
CA LEU A 38 -10.62 18.34 2.96
C LEU A 38 -10.89 19.77 3.48
N LEU A 39 -11.52 20.60 2.64
CA LEU A 39 -11.87 22.00 2.95
C LEU A 39 -12.93 22.10 4.06
N ASN A 40 -13.96 21.26 4.00
CA ASN A 40 -15.05 21.25 4.99
C ASN A 40 -14.60 20.63 6.31
N ARG A 41 -14.92 21.29 7.43
CA ARG A 41 -14.59 20.79 8.77
C ARG A 41 -15.28 19.46 9.09
N GLU A 42 -16.53 19.30 8.69
CA GLU A 42 -17.32 18.08 8.95
C GLU A 42 -16.72 16.87 8.20
N ASP A 43 -16.45 17.02 6.91
CA ASP A 43 -15.85 15.97 6.09
C ASP A 43 -14.45 15.61 6.60
N ARG A 44 -13.67 16.59 7.07
CA ARG A 44 -12.34 16.37 7.67
C ARG A 44 -12.42 15.54 8.96
N VAL A 45 -13.41 15.80 9.81
CA VAL A 45 -13.61 15.01 11.04
C VAL A 45 -13.98 13.57 10.68
N ALA A 46 -14.89 13.39 9.72
CA ALA A 46 -15.27 12.07 9.23
C ALA A 46 -14.07 11.33 8.62
N ALA A 47 -13.26 11.98 7.79
CA ALA A 47 -12.06 11.41 7.19
C ALA A 47 -11.01 11.01 8.23
N ARG A 48 -10.79 11.84 9.25
CA ARG A 48 -9.92 11.50 10.39
C ARG A 48 -10.45 10.31 11.18
N ALA A 49 -11.76 10.22 11.40
CA ALA A 49 -12.37 9.07 12.04
C ALA A 49 -12.13 7.79 11.23
N GLY A 50 -12.27 7.86 9.89
CA GLY A 50 -11.92 6.75 8.99
C GLY A 50 -10.45 6.33 9.10
N TRP A 51 -9.53 7.30 9.12
CA TRP A 51 -8.10 7.04 9.30
C TRP A 51 -7.77 6.36 10.64
N TRP A 52 -8.29 6.88 11.75
CA TRP A 52 -8.12 6.29 13.08
C TRP A 52 -8.76 4.90 13.18
N ALA A 53 -9.95 4.71 12.58
CA ALA A 53 -10.60 3.42 12.52
C ALA A 53 -9.77 2.39 11.76
N GLY A 54 -9.09 2.78 10.67
CA GLY A 54 -8.17 1.91 9.93
C GLY A 54 -6.97 1.47 10.77
N LEU A 55 -6.39 2.39 11.56
CA LEU A 55 -5.31 2.06 12.49
C LEU A 55 -5.77 1.14 13.63
N LEU A 56 -6.95 1.41 14.21
CA LEU A 56 -7.53 0.58 15.26
C LEU A 56 -7.82 -0.83 14.73
N LEU A 57 -8.38 -0.92 13.52
CA LEU A 57 -8.61 -2.20 12.85
C LEU A 57 -7.31 -2.97 12.60
N PHE A 58 -6.23 -2.27 12.23
CA PHE A 58 -4.92 -2.90 12.12
C PHE A 58 -4.43 -3.43 13.48
N GLY A 59 -4.58 -2.67 14.56
CA GLY A 59 -4.25 -3.13 15.91
C GLY A 59 -5.04 -4.38 16.30
N LEU A 60 -6.37 -4.39 16.08
CA LEU A 60 -7.21 -5.56 16.31
C LEU A 60 -6.79 -6.77 15.47
N TYR A 61 -6.43 -6.53 14.22
CA TYR A 61 -5.95 -7.58 13.32
C TYR A 61 -4.64 -8.21 13.81
N VAL A 62 -3.68 -7.41 14.28
CA VAL A 62 -2.43 -7.92 14.87
C VAL A 62 -2.73 -8.73 16.13
N LEU A 63 -3.61 -8.23 17.02
CA LEU A 63 -4.02 -8.96 18.22
C LEU A 63 -4.71 -10.29 17.89
N TYR A 64 -5.50 -10.33 16.81
CA TYR A 64 -6.16 -11.56 16.36
C TYR A 64 -5.17 -12.60 15.80
N GLN A 65 -4.10 -12.16 15.15
CA GLN A 65 -3.05 -13.02 14.60
C GLN A 65 -2.14 -13.65 15.66
N GLU A 66 -2.16 -13.17 16.91
CA GLU A 66 -1.29 -13.64 17.99
C GLU A 66 -1.93 -14.78 18.81
N PRO A 67 -1.51 -16.03 18.59
CA PRO A 67 -1.35 -16.98 19.69
C PRO A 67 0.12 -17.34 19.97
N GLY A 68 1.09 -16.68 19.32
CA GLY A 68 2.52 -16.91 19.57
C GLY A 68 3.45 -16.01 18.78
N PHE A 69 4.26 -15.23 19.49
CA PHE A 69 5.25 -14.31 18.94
C PHE A 69 6.36 -15.09 18.21
N VAL A 70 6.30 -15.16 16.88
CA VAL A 70 7.34 -15.81 16.06
C VAL A 70 8.43 -14.79 15.72
N MET A 71 9.68 -15.09 16.09
CA MET A 71 10.85 -14.28 15.72
C MET A 71 11.00 -14.20 14.18
N PRO A 72 11.19 -13.00 13.59
CA PRO A 72 11.33 -12.85 12.15
C PRO A 72 12.64 -13.51 11.68
N GLN A 73 12.56 -14.55 10.87
CA GLN A 73 13.75 -15.15 10.25
C GLN A 73 14.30 -14.21 9.18
N LEU A 74 15.47 -13.61 9.36
CA LEU A 74 16.06 -12.65 8.39
C LEU A 74 16.50 -13.27 7.05
N TYR A 75 16.32 -14.57 6.85
CA TYR A 75 16.62 -15.25 5.59
C TYR A 75 15.50 -15.02 4.56
N VAL A 76 15.81 -14.24 3.53
CA VAL A 76 15.01 -14.11 2.32
C VAL A 76 15.57 -15.07 1.28
N SER A 77 14.73 -15.93 0.70
CA SER A 77 15.13 -16.74 -0.45
C SER A 77 15.56 -15.78 -1.57
N PRO A 78 16.78 -15.89 -2.11
CA PRO A 78 17.32 -14.90 -3.06
C PRO A 78 16.64 -14.94 -4.44
N ARG A 79 15.60 -15.75 -4.62
CA ARG A 79 14.81 -15.81 -5.85
C ARG A 79 13.61 -14.90 -5.72
N LEU A 80 13.63 -13.82 -6.49
CA LEU A 80 12.49 -12.95 -6.69
C LEU A 80 11.55 -13.63 -7.69
N GLU A 81 10.58 -14.39 -7.19
CA GLU A 81 9.54 -14.96 -8.03
C GLU A 81 8.36 -13.98 -8.10
N LEU A 82 7.97 -13.61 -9.32
CA LEU A 82 6.89 -12.68 -9.57
C LEU A 82 5.63 -13.46 -9.93
N SER A 83 4.57 -13.21 -9.19
CA SER A 83 3.24 -13.71 -9.51
C SER A 83 2.56 -12.76 -10.49
N LEU A 84 2.29 -13.23 -11.71
CA LEU A 84 1.48 -12.51 -12.70
C LEU A 84 0.10 -12.12 -12.13
N LEU A 85 -0.50 -12.99 -11.32
CA LEU A 85 -1.78 -12.74 -10.67
C LEU A 85 -1.66 -11.58 -9.68
N GLY A 86 -0.64 -11.61 -8.81
CA GLY A 86 -0.36 -10.52 -7.89
C GLY A 86 -0.12 -9.19 -8.61
N LEU A 87 0.67 -9.21 -9.69
CA LEU A 87 1.00 -8.03 -10.47
C LEU A 87 -0.23 -7.44 -11.19
N GLY A 88 -1.05 -8.28 -11.82
CA GLY A 88 -2.29 -7.86 -12.48
C GLY A 88 -3.32 -7.30 -11.49
N ALA A 89 -3.53 -7.99 -10.36
CA ALA A 89 -4.43 -7.54 -9.30
C ALA A 89 -3.95 -6.21 -8.70
N GLY A 90 -2.64 -6.08 -8.45
CA GLY A 90 -2.02 -4.85 -7.96
C GLY A 90 -2.20 -3.69 -8.95
N LEU A 91 -1.98 -3.93 -10.25
CA LEU A 91 -2.16 -2.91 -11.29
C LEU A 91 -3.59 -2.40 -11.34
N MET A 92 -4.57 -3.30 -11.36
CA MET A 92 -5.97 -2.90 -11.31
C MET A 92 -6.31 -2.14 -10.03
N ALA A 93 -5.83 -2.63 -8.87
CA ALA A 93 -6.06 -1.98 -7.59
C ALA A 93 -5.47 -0.56 -7.54
N GLY A 94 -4.22 -0.36 -7.98
CA GLY A 94 -3.58 0.96 -8.03
C GLY A 94 -4.30 1.93 -8.96
N PHE A 95 -4.69 1.46 -10.15
CA PHE A 95 -5.44 2.28 -11.11
C PHE A 95 -6.81 2.68 -10.57
N LEU A 96 -7.56 1.73 -10.02
CA LEU A 96 -8.88 1.98 -9.45
C LEU A 96 -8.80 2.84 -8.19
N LEU A 97 -7.76 2.69 -7.38
CA LEU A 97 -7.55 3.48 -6.17
C LEU A 97 -7.44 4.97 -6.50
N LEU A 98 -6.61 5.35 -7.48
CA LEU A 98 -6.48 6.77 -7.85
C LEU A 98 -7.79 7.31 -8.40
N ARG A 99 -8.47 6.54 -9.25
CA ARG A 99 -9.79 6.89 -9.79
C ARG A 99 -10.83 7.08 -8.69
N SER A 100 -10.84 6.17 -7.71
CA SER A 100 -11.77 6.18 -6.59
C SER A 100 -11.50 7.34 -5.65
N LEU A 101 -10.24 7.63 -5.34
CA LEU A 101 -9.86 8.81 -4.56
C LEU A 101 -10.39 10.09 -5.22
N THR A 102 -10.19 10.28 -6.52
CA THR A 102 -10.68 11.48 -7.20
C THR A 102 -12.21 11.60 -7.25
N GLY A 103 -12.93 10.48 -7.38
CA GLY A 103 -14.40 10.49 -7.49
C GLY A 103 -15.13 10.50 -6.15
N LEU A 104 -14.54 9.90 -5.11
CA LEU A 104 -15.20 9.72 -3.82
C LEU A 104 -14.90 10.83 -2.82
N MET A 105 -13.91 11.70 -3.06
CA MET A 105 -13.53 12.78 -2.13
C MET A 105 -14.70 13.67 -1.69
N GLU A 106 -15.70 13.86 -2.54
CA GLU A 106 -16.89 14.69 -2.25
C GLU A 106 -18.06 13.88 -1.68
N THR A 107 -17.88 12.58 -1.47
CA THR A 107 -18.95 11.66 -1.04
C THR A 107 -18.77 11.22 0.41
N LYS A 108 -19.88 10.89 1.06
CA LYS A 108 -19.89 10.30 2.42
C LYS A 108 -19.18 8.95 2.52
N ALA A 109 -18.84 8.32 1.40
CA ALA A 109 -18.10 7.06 1.35
C ALA A 109 -16.57 7.25 1.45
N PHE A 110 -16.07 8.47 1.34
CA PHE A 110 -14.64 8.77 1.43
C PHE A 110 -13.95 8.27 2.71
N PRO A 111 -14.53 8.43 3.92
CA PRO A 111 -13.92 7.93 5.14
C PRO A 111 -13.73 6.41 5.17
N PHE A 112 -14.62 5.67 4.51
CA PHE A 112 -14.53 4.21 4.41
C PHE A 112 -13.36 3.79 3.53
N LEU A 113 -13.11 4.51 2.43
CA LEU A 113 -11.94 4.30 1.58
C LEU A 113 -10.64 4.57 2.36
N LEU A 114 -10.61 5.64 3.16
CA LEU A 114 -9.46 5.94 4.02
C LEU A 114 -9.21 4.86 5.07
N LEU A 115 -10.26 4.31 5.67
CA LEU A 115 -10.18 3.19 6.61
C LEU A 115 -9.49 1.99 5.94
N LEU A 116 -10.00 1.56 4.78
CA LEU A 116 -9.44 0.43 4.03
C LEU A 116 -7.98 0.67 3.63
N LEU A 117 -7.66 1.89 3.17
CA LEU A 117 -6.30 2.24 2.76
C LEU A 117 -5.32 2.25 3.94
N THR A 118 -5.76 2.78 5.07
CA THR A 118 -4.97 2.88 6.30
C THR A 118 -4.79 1.52 6.97
N PHE A 119 -5.77 0.63 6.87
CA PHE A 119 -5.65 -0.75 7.34
C PHE A 119 -4.75 -1.60 6.43
N SER A 120 -4.97 -1.55 5.12
CA SER A 120 -4.31 -2.44 4.16
C SER A 120 -2.80 -2.27 4.06
N GLY A 121 -2.27 -1.04 4.20
CA GLY A 121 -0.82 -0.79 4.18
C GLY A 121 -0.06 -1.52 5.30
N PRO A 122 -0.34 -1.19 6.58
CA PRO A 122 0.27 -1.85 7.72
C PRO A 122 -0.02 -3.35 7.78
N ALA A 123 -1.24 -3.78 7.41
CA ALA A 123 -1.58 -5.21 7.38
C ALA A 123 -0.76 -5.97 6.33
N ALA A 124 -0.57 -5.39 5.14
CA ALA A 124 0.28 -5.97 4.10
C ALA A 124 1.75 -6.01 4.55
N TRP A 125 2.23 -4.96 5.23
CA TRP A 125 3.58 -4.92 5.78
C TRP A 125 3.79 -5.96 6.88
N TYR A 126 2.83 -6.10 7.79
CA TYR A 126 2.84 -7.13 8.84
C TYR A 126 2.91 -8.53 8.23
N HIS A 127 2.05 -8.82 7.25
CA HIS A 127 2.09 -10.09 6.54
C HIS A 127 3.43 -10.32 5.83
N TYR A 128 3.99 -9.28 5.21
CA TYR A 128 5.24 -9.36 4.47
C TYR A 128 6.44 -9.67 5.37
N VAL A 129 6.50 -9.04 6.55
CA VAL A 129 7.63 -9.17 7.49
C VAL A 129 7.51 -10.42 8.37
N PHE A 130 6.32 -10.67 8.94
CA PHE A 130 6.12 -11.66 10.00
C PHE A 130 5.54 -12.98 9.50
N VAL A 131 4.53 -12.95 8.62
CA VAL A 131 3.79 -14.17 8.22
C VAL A 131 4.45 -14.88 7.03
N ARG A 132 4.96 -14.12 6.06
CA ARG A 132 5.77 -14.58 4.91
C ARG A 132 5.16 -15.61 3.95
N THR A 133 3.93 -16.04 4.19
CA THR A 133 3.26 -17.09 3.41
C THR A 133 3.00 -16.71 1.96
N HIS A 134 2.90 -15.41 1.64
CA HIS A 134 2.51 -14.94 0.31
C HIS A 134 3.38 -13.77 -0.17
N ASN A 135 4.67 -13.76 0.20
CA ASN A 135 5.56 -12.62 -0.07
C ASN A 135 5.74 -12.32 -1.56
N GLU A 136 5.81 -13.34 -2.41
CA GLU A 136 5.87 -13.18 -3.87
C GLU A 136 4.64 -12.46 -4.41
N LEU A 137 3.46 -12.86 -3.94
CA LEU A 137 2.18 -12.27 -4.34
C LEU A 137 2.06 -10.82 -3.84
N LEU A 138 2.41 -10.57 -2.57
CA LEU A 138 2.42 -9.23 -1.96
C LEU A 138 3.40 -8.29 -2.66
N LEU A 139 4.60 -8.76 -2.96
CA LEU A 139 5.62 -7.98 -3.65
C LEU A 139 5.23 -7.68 -5.09
N SER A 140 4.69 -8.68 -5.79
CA SER A 140 4.13 -8.51 -7.14
C SER A 140 2.96 -7.53 -7.15
N ALA A 141 2.09 -7.60 -6.14
CA ALA A 141 0.98 -6.66 -5.96
C ALA A 141 1.46 -5.24 -5.67
N CYS A 142 2.51 -5.04 -4.85
CA CYS A 142 3.08 -3.71 -4.61
C CYS A 142 3.64 -3.08 -5.89
N LEU A 143 4.39 -3.86 -6.68
CA LEU A 143 4.88 -3.42 -8.00
C LEU A 143 3.72 -3.11 -8.95
N GLY A 144 2.72 -4.00 -8.98
CA GLY A 144 1.48 -3.80 -9.73
C GLY A 144 0.80 -2.48 -9.33
N ILE A 145 0.60 -2.21 -8.05
CA ILE A 145 -0.03 -0.98 -7.55
C ILE A 145 0.71 0.25 -8.08
N VAL A 146 2.04 0.29 -7.96
CA VAL A 146 2.85 1.40 -8.45
C VAL A 146 2.67 1.57 -9.96
N LEU A 147 2.70 0.48 -10.73
CA LEU A 147 2.45 0.52 -12.17
C LEU A 147 1.04 1.03 -12.50
N GLY A 148 0.01 0.54 -11.81
CA GLY A 148 -1.37 0.97 -11.99
C GLY A 148 -1.57 2.46 -11.71
N LEU A 149 -0.93 2.97 -10.66
CA LEU A 149 -0.92 4.40 -10.33
C LEU A 149 -0.25 5.22 -11.45
N LEU A 150 0.91 4.78 -11.93
CA LEU A 150 1.64 5.45 -13.02
C LEU A 150 0.84 5.43 -14.33
N VAL A 151 0.23 4.30 -14.68
CA VAL A 151 -0.63 4.15 -15.86
C VAL A 151 -1.84 5.08 -15.75
N HIS A 152 -2.49 5.16 -14.59
CA HIS A 152 -3.60 6.08 -14.38
C HIS A 152 -3.16 7.53 -14.61
N VAL A 153 -2.02 7.93 -14.06
CA VAL A 153 -1.48 9.28 -14.23
C VAL A 153 -1.12 9.58 -15.69
N ALA A 154 -0.55 8.60 -16.41
CA ALA A 154 -0.22 8.75 -17.82
C ALA A 154 -1.46 8.92 -18.70
N LEU A 155 -2.55 8.18 -18.40
CA LEU A 155 -3.81 8.27 -19.13
C LEU A 155 -4.65 9.49 -18.74
N TYR A 156 -4.58 9.92 -17.48
CA TYR A 156 -5.37 11.03 -16.92
C TYR A 156 -4.46 12.09 -16.27
N PRO A 157 -3.69 12.86 -17.06
CA PRO A 157 -2.72 13.82 -16.52
C PRO A 157 -3.38 14.94 -15.71
N HIS A 158 -4.66 15.26 -15.95
CA HIS A 158 -5.41 16.27 -15.19
C HIS A 158 -5.84 15.81 -13.79
N SER A 159 -5.80 14.51 -13.47
CA SER A 159 -6.09 13.97 -12.14
C SER A 159 -5.15 14.53 -11.06
N ARG A 160 -3.91 14.92 -11.44
CA ARG A 160 -2.96 15.60 -10.55
C ARG A 160 -3.41 16.99 -10.12
N ARG A 161 -4.20 17.70 -10.95
CA ARG A 161 -4.61 19.08 -10.67
C ARG A 161 -5.57 19.12 -9.48
N THR A 162 -6.48 18.16 -9.38
CA THR A 162 -7.44 18.06 -8.27
C THR A 162 -6.80 17.58 -6.96
N LEU A 163 -5.69 16.81 -7.03
CA LEU A 163 -4.98 16.33 -5.84
C LEU A 163 -3.86 17.26 -5.36
N LEU A 164 -3.28 18.13 -6.21
CA LEU A 164 -2.14 19.01 -5.87
C LEU A 164 -2.44 20.51 -5.86
N LEU A 165 -3.56 20.99 -6.43
CA LEU A 165 -3.85 22.43 -6.59
C LEU A 165 -5.14 22.91 -5.91
N THR A 166 -5.67 22.15 -4.95
CA THR A 166 -6.71 22.58 -4.00
C THR A 166 -6.33 22.13 -2.61
#